data_AF-A0AA41PV21-F1
#
_entry.id   AF-A0AA41PV21-F1
#
_cell.length_a   1.000
_cell.length_b   1.000
_cell.length_c   1.000
_cell.angle_alpha   90.00
_cell.angle_beta   90.00
_cell.angle_gamma   90.00
#
_symmetry.space_group_name_H-M   'P 1'
#
loop_
_entity.id
_entity.type
_entity.pdbx_description
1 polymer ?
#
loop_
_entity_poly.entity_id
_entity_poly.type
_entity_poly.pdbx_seq_one_letter_code
_entity_poly.pdbx_strand_id
1 'polypeptide(L)'
;MDMDALERIIGPAPYAAPRGAWDELRREFDVSLPPDFVAFTEAYGPGHIGDMLYVHHPVSPKLELGEFIREWIDFARQVPVDEIPYPVGLGEGELIPVASTSNGDIVYLFNGGADFGDWFVGVDSRCPDWFEYRMPYTDWVAALFSGTVGREYIADEWPPGSISTIKEEDFWRYG
;
A
#
# COMPACT_ATOMS: atom_id res chain seq x y z
N MET A 1 4.12 5.98 -13.36
CA MET A 1 5.54 5.72 -13.72
C MET A 1 5.67 4.29 -14.21
N ASP A 2 6.69 3.93 -15.00
CA ASP A 2 6.95 2.53 -15.35
C ASP A 2 7.80 1.82 -14.28
N MET A 3 7.79 0.49 -14.26
CA MET A 3 8.51 -0.29 -13.25
C MET A 3 10.03 -0.10 -13.32
N ASP A 4 10.59 0.08 -14.52
CA ASP A 4 12.03 0.31 -14.71
C ASP A 4 12.50 1.62 -14.05
N ALA A 5 11.71 2.69 -14.13
CA ALA A 5 12.00 3.94 -13.47
C ALA A 5 11.83 3.83 -11.95
N LEU A 6 10.82 3.08 -11.48
CA LEU A 6 10.61 2.83 -10.07
C LEU A 6 11.79 2.06 -9.44
N GLU A 7 12.29 1.01 -10.10
CA GLU A 7 13.43 0.22 -9.63
C GLU A 7 14.72 1.05 -9.47
N ARG A 8 14.88 2.13 -10.25
CA ARG A 8 16.03 3.05 -10.07
C ARG A 8 15.93 3.86 -8.78
N ILE A 9 14.73 4.04 -8.24
CA ILE A 9 14.47 4.79 -7.02
C ILE A 9 14.55 3.84 -5.83
N ILE A 10 13.80 2.73 -5.87
CA ILE A 10 13.62 1.83 -4.73
C ILE A 10 14.43 0.53 -4.79
N GLY A 11 15.29 0.38 -5.79
CA GLY A 11 16.08 -0.83 -6.01
C GLY A 11 15.36 -1.89 -6.83
N PRO A 12 16.08 -2.96 -7.23
CA PRO A 12 15.50 -4.00 -8.09
C PRO A 12 14.42 -4.81 -7.36
N ALA A 13 13.37 -5.16 -8.09
CA ALA A 13 12.33 -6.07 -7.61
C ALA A 13 12.93 -7.44 -7.21
N PRO A 14 12.83 -7.86 -5.94
CA PRO A 14 13.44 -9.12 -5.49
C PRO A 14 12.56 -10.34 -5.73
N TYR A 15 11.34 -10.15 -6.21
CA TYR A 15 10.28 -11.15 -6.22
C TYR A 15 9.70 -11.34 -7.62
N ALA A 16 9.28 -12.57 -7.89
CA ALA A 16 8.49 -12.90 -9.07
C ALA A 16 7.30 -13.69 -8.58
N ALA A 17 6.14 -13.04 -8.51
CA ALA A 17 4.93 -13.65 -7.97
C ALA A 17 4.54 -14.94 -8.69
N PRO A 18 4.00 -15.94 -7.97
CA PRO A 18 3.33 -17.07 -8.59
C PRO A 18 2.19 -16.58 -9.47
N ARG A 19 2.10 -17.09 -10.71
CA ARG A 19 0.98 -16.78 -11.61
C ARG A 19 -0.34 -17.14 -10.94
N GLY A 20 -1.32 -16.23 -11.01
CA GLY A 20 -2.68 -16.46 -10.52
C GLY A 20 -2.93 -16.09 -9.05
N ALA A 21 -1.92 -15.56 -8.34
CA ALA A 21 -2.06 -15.11 -6.95
C ALA A 21 -3.25 -14.13 -6.73
N TRP A 22 -3.54 -13.30 -7.72
CA TRP A 22 -4.62 -12.30 -7.66
C TRP A 22 -6.00 -12.83 -8.01
N ASP A 23 -6.10 -13.99 -8.67
CA ASP A 23 -7.38 -14.50 -9.17
C ASP A 23 -8.31 -14.90 -8.03
N GLU A 24 -7.74 -15.34 -6.89
CA GLU A 24 -8.50 -15.65 -5.68
C GLU A 24 -8.99 -14.39 -4.99
N LEU A 25 -8.11 -13.42 -4.72
CA LEU A 25 -8.45 -12.13 -4.13
C LEU A 25 -9.55 -11.42 -4.95
N ARG A 26 -9.39 -11.36 -6.28
CA ARG A 26 -10.38 -10.73 -7.18
C ARG A 26 -11.75 -11.41 -7.12
N ARG A 27 -11.78 -12.73 -6.95
CA ARG A 27 -13.02 -13.50 -6.84
C ARG A 27 -13.69 -13.32 -5.48
N GLU A 28 -12.89 -13.22 -4.42
CA GLU A 28 -13.38 -13.03 -3.05
C GLU A 28 -14.00 -11.64 -2.86
N PHE A 29 -13.30 -10.60 -3.31
CA PHE A 29 -13.70 -9.21 -3.03
C PHE A 29 -14.47 -8.53 -4.16
N ASP A 30 -14.60 -9.17 -5.33
CA ASP A 30 -15.24 -8.62 -6.54
C ASP A 30 -14.73 -7.20 -6.88
N VAL A 31 -13.45 -6.96 -6.63
CA VAL A 31 -12.83 -5.64 -6.72
C VAL A 31 -11.78 -5.57 -7.82
N SER A 32 -11.81 -4.48 -8.58
CA SER A 32 -10.81 -4.19 -9.61
C SER A 32 -9.77 -3.21 -9.08
N LEU A 33 -8.69 -3.71 -8.49
CA LEU A 33 -7.58 -2.86 -8.03
C LEU A 33 -6.84 -2.21 -9.22
N PRO A 34 -6.23 -1.03 -9.02
CA PRO A 34 -5.53 -0.35 -10.10
C PRO A 34 -4.34 -1.18 -10.62
N PRO A 35 -4.12 -1.22 -11.95
CA PRO A 35 -3.12 -2.10 -12.55
C PRO A 35 -1.69 -1.86 -12.07
N ASP A 36 -1.34 -0.63 -11.73
CA ASP A 36 0.01 -0.28 -11.28
C ASP A 36 0.29 -0.76 -9.86
N PHE A 37 -0.70 -0.74 -8.96
CA PHE A 37 -0.62 -1.39 -7.65
C PHE A 37 -0.40 -2.90 -7.79
N VAL A 38 -1.17 -3.57 -8.66
CA VAL A 38 -1.04 -5.01 -8.88
C VAL A 38 0.36 -5.34 -9.43
N ALA A 39 0.82 -4.62 -10.46
CA ALA A 39 2.14 -4.83 -11.06
C ALA A 39 3.28 -4.61 -10.05
N PHE A 40 3.16 -3.58 -9.22
CA PHE A 40 4.10 -3.31 -8.14
C PHE A 40 4.16 -4.46 -7.13
N THR A 41 3.01 -4.89 -6.61
CA THR A 41 2.94 -5.92 -5.60
C THR A 41 3.39 -7.29 -6.14
N GLU A 42 3.14 -7.59 -7.43
CA GLU A 42 3.68 -8.78 -8.10
C GLU A 42 5.22 -8.78 -8.22
N ALA A 43 5.81 -7.61 -8.41
CA ALA A 43 7.26 -7.45 -8.57
C ALA A 43 8.00 -7.40 -7.23
N TYR A 44 7.47 -6.69 -6.24
CA TYR A 44 8.14 -6.55 -4.94
C TYR A 44 7.79 -7.69 -3.98
N GLY A 45 6.62 -8.30 -4.14
CA GLY A 45 6.16 -9.38 -3.27
C GLY A 45 5.86 -8.91 -1.85
N PRO A 46 5.49 -9.85 -0.96
CA PRO A 46 5.26 -9.52 0.44
C PRO A 46 6.56 -9.16 1.15
N GLY A 47 6.53 -8.08 1.91
CA GLY A 47 7.69 -7.62 2.66
C GLY A 47 7.57 -6.17 3.07
N HIS A 48 8.71 -5.50 3.19
CA HIS A 48 8.73 -4.04 3.30
C HIS A 48 9.78 -3.43 2.38
N ILE A 49 9.62 -2.14 2.08
CA ILE A 49 10.58 -1.35 1.31
C ILE A 49 11.20 -0.32 2.25
N GLY A 50 12.53 -0.30 2.31
CA GLY A 50 13.30 0.63 3.14
C GLY A 50 12.91 0.58 4.61
N ASP A 51 12.60 -0.62 5.11
CA ASP A 51 12.15 -0.92 6.48
C ASP A 51 10.90 -0.13 6.92
N MET A 52 10.17 0.46 5.97
CA MET A 52 9.10 1.42 6.23
C MET A 52 7.78 1.00 5.60
N LEU A 53 7.70 0.83 4.28
CA LEU A 53 6.43 0.54 3.61
C LEU A 53 6.19 -0.97 3.52
N TYR A 54 5.17 -1.49 4.20
CA TYR A 54 4.80 -2.89 4.17
C TYR A 54 3.91 -3.18 2.96
N VAL A 55 4.36 -4.14 2.13
CA VAL A 55 3.67 -4.59 0.94
C VAL A 55 2.87 -5.83 1.28
N HIS A 56 1.54 -5.69 1.32
CA HIS A 56 0.64 -6.82 1.53
C HIS A 56 0.40 -7.54 0.20
N HIS A 57 0.35 -8.87 0.24
CA HIS A 57 0.28 -9.73 -0.93
C HIS A 57 -0.77 -10.84 -0.75
N PRO A 58 -1.59 -11.16 -1.78
CA PRO A 58 -2.66 -12.17 -1.71
C PRO A 58 -2.29 -13.61 -1.32
N VAL A 59 -0.99 -13.94 -1.28
CA VAL A 59 -0.52 -15.31 -0.98
C VAL A 59 0.48 -15.33 0.17
N SER A 60 0.68 -14.20 0.83
CA SER A 60 1.52 -14.14 2.02
C SER A 60 0.71 -14.63 3.21
N PRO A 61 1.22 -15.57 4.02
CA PRO A 61 0.56 -16.00 5.25
C PRO A 61 0.63 -14.97 6.39
N LYS A 62 1.39 -13.86 6.26
CA LYS A 62 1.58 -12.86 7.34
C LYS A 62 1.23 -11.44 6.93
N LEU A 63 1.45 -11.13 5.66
CA LEU A 63 1.03 -9.88 5.04
C LEU A 63 -0.06 -10.22 4.02
N GLU A 64 -1.01 -11.07 4.41
CA GLU A 64 -2.12 -11.48 3.56
C GLU A 64 -2.99 -10.25 3.28
N LEU A 65 -3.15 -9.91 2.01
CA LEU A 65 -3.85 -8.70 1.60
C LEU A 65 -5.35 -8.80 1.86
N GLY A 66 -5.96 -9.97 1.63
CA GLY A 66 -7.39 -10.16 1.85
C GLY A 66 -7.79 -10.05 3.32
N GLU A 67 -7.01 -10.67 4.21
CA GLU A 67 -7.18 -10.57 5.66
C GLU A 67 -7.00 -9.14 6.13
N PHE A 68 -5.94 -8.45 5.67
CA PHE A 68 -5.72 -7.04 5.98
C PHE A 68 -6.92 -6.17 5.57
N ILE A 69 -7.46 -6.38 4.36
CA ILE A 69 -8.65 -5.68 3.88
C ILE A 69 -9.85 -5.93 4.80
N ARG A 70 -10.13 -7.20 5.13
CA ARG A 70 -11.28 -7.56 5.98
C ARG A 70 -11.18 -6.93 7.36
N GLU A 71 -10.03 -7.11 8.01
CA GLU A 71 -9.81 -6.60 9.37
C GLU A 71 -9.95 -5.09 9.45
N TRP A 72 -9.39 -4.36 8.48
CA TRP A 72 -9.43 -2.91 8.51
C TRP A 72 -10.81 -2.33 8.19
N ILE A 73 -11.56 -2.95 7.28
CA ILE A 73 -12.95 -2.58 7.03
C ILE A 73 -13.80 -2.81 8.30
N ASP A 74 -13.62 -3.94 8.97
CA ASP A 74 -14.34 -4.23 10.21
C ASP A 74 -13.94 -3.31 11.36
N PHE A 75 -12.67 -2.90 11.42
CA PHE A 75 -12.20 -1.90 12.37
C PHE A 75 -12.82 -0.52 12.10
N ALA A 76 -12.75 -0.03 10.86
CA ALA A 76 -13.29 1.28 10.47
C ALA A 76 -14.82 1.39 10.71
N ARG A 77 -15.55 0.29 10.61
CA ARG A 77 -16.98 0.22 10.97
C ARG A 77 -17.25 0.38 12.46
N GLN A 78 -16.32 -0.04 13.32
CA GLN A 78 -16.45 0.01 14.77
C GLN A 78 -15.92 1.32 15.36
N VAL A 79 -14.92 1.91 14.71
CA VAL A 79 -14.23 3.13 15.14
C VAL A 79 -14.23 4.11 13.96
N PRO A 80 -15.32 4.90 13.79
CA PRO A 80 -15.32 5.97 12.79
C PRO A 80 -14.23 6.99 13.14
N VAL A 81 -13.40 7.33 12.15
CA VAL A 81 -12.39 8.39 12.26
C VAL A 81 -12.95 9.60 11.52
N ASP A 82 -13.32 10.64 12.25
CA ASP A 82 -14.00 11.83 11.70
C ASP A 82 -13.11 12.58 10.68
N GLU A 83 -11.81 12.39 10.75
CA GLU A 83 -10.81 13.03 9.90
C GLU A 83 -10.61 12.33 8.55
N ILE A 84 -11.11 11.10 8.36
CA ILE A 84 -11.07 10.41 7.06
C ILE A 84 -12.32 10.80 6.25
N PRO A 85 -12.17 11.49 5.10
CA PRO A 85 -13.29 12.09 4.38
C PRO A 85 -14.16 11.08 3.61
N TYR A 86 -13.75 9.82 3.56
CA TYR A 86 -14.39 8.78 2.77
C TYR A 86 -14.63 7.51 3.60
N PRO A 87 -15.72 6.76 3.33
CA PRO A 87 -15.92 5.46 3.95
C PRO A 87 -14.81 4.47 3.55
N VAL A 88 -14.42 3.61 4.48
CA VAL A 88 -13.51 2.48 4.22
C VAL A 88 -14.32 1.25 3.82
N GLY A 89 -13.96 0.63 2.70
CA GLY A 89 -14.74 -0.45 2.11
C GLY A 89 -14.18 -0.92 0.76
N LEU A 90 -15.05 -1.47 -0.08
CA LEU A 90 -14.70 -2.07 -1.39
C LEU A 90 -15.54 -1.53 -2.55
N GLY A 91 -16.53 -0.71 -2.25
CA GLY A 91 -17.43 -0.08 -3.21
C GLY A 91 -16.80 1.11 -3.94
N GLU A 92 -17.55 1.59 -4.91
CA GLU A 92 -17.27 2.87 -5.57
C GLU A 92 -17.40 4.02 -4.56
N GLY A 93 -16.41 4.92 -4.56
CA GLY A 93 -16.32 6.01 -3.59
C GLY A 93 -15.84 5.60 -2.19
N GLU A 94 -15.31 4.38 -2.03
CA GLU A 94 -14.75 3.88 -0.78
C GLU A 94 -13.22 3.75 -0.84
N LEU A 95 -12.59 3.80 0.33
CA LEU A 95 -11.16 3.59 0.55
C LEU A 95 -10.86 2.11 0.79
N ILE A 96 -9.99 1.54 -0.03
CA ILE A 96 -9.52 0.16 0.10
C ILE A 96 -8.16 0.18 0.80
N PRO A 97 -8.01 -0.39 2.00
CA PRO A 97 -6.71 -0.50 2.67
C PRO A 97 -5.81 -1.50 1.92
N VAL A 98 -4.57 -1.13 1.61
CA VAL A 98 -3.67 -1.98 0.82
C VAL A 98 -2.25 -2.11 1.34
N ALA A 99 -1.82 -1.17 2.19
CA ALA A 99 -0.49 -1.19 2.76
C ALA A 99 -0.49 -0.48 4.12
N SER A 100 0.58 -0.68 4.86
CA SER A 100 0.84 -0.02 6.12
C SER A 100 2.29 0.45 6.19
N THR A 101 2.60 1.37 7.10
CA THR A 101 3.99 1.80 7.37
C THR A 101 4.54 1.17 8.66
N SER A 102 5.84 1.29 8.92
CA SER A 102 6.49 0.96 10.20
C SER A 102 5.90 1.73 11.37
N ASN A 103 5.40 2.92 11.06
CA ASN A 103 4.66 3.76 11.97
C ASN A 103 3.21 3.28 12.15
N GLY A 104 2.71 2.32 11.39
CA GLY A 104 1.30 1.91 11.49
C GLY A 104 0.34 2.94 10.90
N ASP A 105 0.83 3.81 10.01
CA ASP A 105 -0.03 4.58 9.12
C ASP A 105 -0.65 3.62 8.10
N ILE A 106 -1.85 3.94 7.64
CA ILE A 106 -2.59 3.08 6.72
C ILE A 106 -2.69 3.75 5.37
N VAL A 107 -2.32 2.97 4.36
CA VAL A 107 -2.33 3.40 2.96
C VAL A 107 -3.56 2.80 2.29
N TYR A 108 -4.34 3.67 1.69
CA TYR A 108 -5.57 3.34 1.00
C TYR A 108 -5.47 3.63 -0.49
N LEU A 109 -6.15 2.83 -1.29
CA LEU A 109 -6.50 3.14 -2.66
C LEU A 109 -7.95 3.60 -2.71
N PHE A 110 -8.18 4.78 -3.25
CA PHE A 110 -9.52 5.29 -3.43
C PHE A 110 -10.04 4.92 -4.81
N ASN A 111 -11.16 4.18 -4.83
CA ASN A 111 -11.90 3.94 -6.06
C ASN A 111 -12.82 5.12 -6.32
N GLY A 112 -12.32 6.11 -7.06
CA GLY A 112 -13.06 7.33 -7.35
C GLY A 112 -14.32 7.16 -8.19
N GLY A 113 -14.58 5.99 -8.75
CA GLY A 113 -15.74 5.82 -9.61
C GLY A 113 -15.73 6.75 -10.84
N ALA A 114 -16.86 6.83 -11.52
CA ALA A 114 -16.95 7.65 -12.74
C ALA A 114 -16.81 9.16 -12.47
N ASP A 115 -17.20 9.62 -11.28
CA ASP A 115 -17.30 11.04 -10.94
C ASP A 115 -15.99 11.66 -10.41
N PHE A 116 -15.10 10.86 -9.81
CA PHE A 116 -13.86 11.39 -9.21
C PHE A 116 -12.59 11.12 -10.05
N GLY A 117 -12.68 10.34 -11.13
CA GLY A 117 -11.58 10.07 -12.07
C GLY A 117 -10.75 8.83 -11.70
N ASP A 118 -9.49 8.81 -12.13
CA ASP A 118 -8.54 7.70 -11.87
C ASP A 118 -8.29 7.49 -10.37
N TRP A 119 -7.83 6.28 -10.02
CA TRP A 119 -7.42 5.89 -8.67
C TRP A 119 -6.40 6.84 -8.04
N PHE A 120 -6.49 7.06 -6.73
CA PHE A 120 -5.51 7.83 -5.97
C PHE A 120 -5.14 7.16 -4.65
N VAL A 121 -4.04 7.63 -4.04
CA VAL A 121 -3.56 7.14 -2.74
C VAL A 121 -4.00 8.07 -1.62
N GLY A 122 -4.59 7.50 -0.57
CA GLY A 122 -4.89 8.18 0.68
C GLY A 122 -4.02 7.62 1.81
N VAL A 123 -3.59 8.45 2.74
CA VAL A 123 -2.82 8.02 3.92
C VAL A 123 -3.47 8.57 5.18
N ASP A 124 -3.82 7.66 6.09
CA ASP A 124 -4.24 7.95 7.45
C ASP A 124 -3.04 7.87 8.39
N SER A 125 -2.60 9.02 8.90
CA SER A 125 -1.47 9.16 9.81
C SER A 125 -1.93 9.31 11.26
N ARG A 126 -1.16 8.73 12.20
CA ARG A 126 -1.46 8.59 13.64
C ARG A 126 -1.68 9.88 14.46
N CYS A 127 -1.91 11.05 13.87
CA CYS A 127 -2.16 12.31 14.58
C CYS A 127 -3.22 13.16 13.87
N PRO A 128 -4.50 12.79 14.04
CA PRO A 128 -5.36 12.42 12.92
C PRO A 128 -5.19 13.36 11.71
N ASP A 129 -4.27 13.01 10.83
CA ASP A 129 -3.99 13.78 9.63
C ASP A 129 -4.25 12.88 8.42
N TRP A 130 -5.13 13.37 7.55
CA TRP A 130 -5.45 12.73 6.28
C TRP A 130 -4.66 13.39 5.15
N PHE A 131 -3.98 12.56 4.36
CA PHE A 131 -3.22 13.01 3.20
C PHE A 131 -3.74 12.37 1.91
N GLU A 132 -4.06 13.21 0.92
CA GLU A 132 -4.48 12.75 -0.41
C GLU A 132 -3.40 13.01 -1.46
N TYR A 133 -3.06 11.96 -2.19
CA TYR A 133 -2.12 12.00 -3.29
C TYR A 133 -2.81 11.56 -4.57
N ARG A 134 -3.29 12.54 -5.36
CA ARG A 134 -3.93 12.34 -6.67
C ARG A 134 -2.92 11.90 -7.74
N MET A 135 -2.40 10.70 -7.56
CA MET A 135 -1.43 10.06 -8.44
C MET A 135 -1.57 8.53 -8.35
N PRO A 136 -1.10 7.81 -9.38
CA PRO A 136 -0.96 6.35 -9.33
C PRO A 136 -0.14 5.87 -8.12
N TYR A 137 -0.40 4.65 -7.66
CA TYR A 137 0.30 4.05 -6.53
C TYR A 137 1.82 4.02 -6.73
N THR A 138 2.28 3.62 -7.92
CA THR A 138 3.72 3.59 -8.25
C THR A 138 4.38 4.97 -8.24
N ASP A 139 3.64 6.01 -8.64
CA ASP A 139 4.10 7.41 -8.57
C ASP A 139 4.19 7.88 -7.12
N TRP A 140 3.21 7.49 -6.30
CA TRP A 140 3.23 7.77 -4.87
C TRP A 140 4.41 7.08 -4.18
N VAL A 141 4.68 5.79 -4.44
CA VAL A 141 5.86 5.10 -3.88
C VAL A 141 7.15 5.80 -4.30
N ALA A 142 7.29 6.15 -5.58
CA ALA A 142 8.47 6.88 -6.06
C ALA A 142 8.64 8.24 -5.38
N ALA A 143 7.55 8.99 -5.23
CA ALA A 143 7.55 10.28 -4.56
C ALA A 143 7.84 10.13 -3.05
N LEU A 144 7.30 9.09 -2.43
CA LEU A 144 7.52 8.73 -1.04
C LEU A 144 9.01 8.50 -0.82
N PHE A 145 9.64 7.58 -1.55
CA PHE A 145 11.07 7.21 -1.43
C PHE A 145 12.07 8.21 -2.04
N SER A 146 11.59 9.22 -2.77
CA SER A 146 12.39 10.39 -3.14
C SER A 146 12.31 11.52 -2.11
N GLY A 147 11.41 11.39 -1.12
CA GLY A 147 11.16 12.40 -0.10
C GLY A 147 10.45 13.63 -0.65
N THR A 148 9.69 13.47 -1.74
CA THR A 148 8.85 14.53 -2.34
C THR A 148 7.50 14.63 -1.63
N VAL A 149 7.01 13.51 -1.07
CA VAL A 149 5.80 13.45 -0.24
C VAL A 149 6.10 12.72 1.07
N GLY A 150 5.16 12.78 2.02
CA GLY A 150 5.19 11.99 3.25
C GLY A 150 6.11 12.49 4.35
N ARG A 151 6.80 13.62 4.15
CA ARG A 151 7.66 14.22 5.19
C ARG A 151 6.87 14.58 6.45
N GLU A 152 5.61 14.91 6.29
CA GLU A 152 4.72 15.37 7.36
C GLU A 152 4.40 14.26 8.37
N TYR A 153 4.43 12.99 7.95
CA TYR A 153 4.12 11.83 8.80
C TYR A 153 5.25 10.78 8.90
N ILE A 154 6.33 10.93 8.12
CA ILE A 154 7.51 10.03 8.14
C ILE A 154 8.79 10.72 8.65
N ALA A 155 8.76 12.03 8.94
CA ALA A 155 9.94 12.88 9.18
C ALA A 155 11.01 12.32 10.15
N ASP A 156 10.66 11.47 11.11
CA ASP A 156 11.58 10.94 12.11
C ASP A 156 12.29 9.62 11.73
N GLU A 157 11.88 8.92 10.66
CA GLU A 157 12.37 7.56 10.35
C GLU A 157 13.07 7.40 9.00
N TRP A 158 13.31 8.46 8.23
CA TRP A 158 13.97 8.30 6.93
C TRP A 158 15.39 7.72 7.08
N PRO A 159 15.67 6.47 6.64
CA PRO A 159 17.03 5.96 6.68
C PRO A 159 17.82 6.68 5.58
N PRO A 160 18.94 7.37 5.88
CA PRO A 160 19.85 7.80 4.84
C PRO A 160 20.49 6.56 4.21
N GLY A 161 19.97 6.15 3.05
CA GLY A 161 20.70 5.32 2.11
C GLY A 161 20.82 3.84 2.45
N SER A 162 19.71 3.11 2.42
CA SER A 162 19.65 1.76 1.83
C SER A 162 18.18 1.34 1.75
N ILE A 163 17.63 1.28 0.55
CA ILE A 163 16.31 0.69 0.34
C ILE A 163 16.54 -0.83 0.26
N SER A 164 16.34 -1.51 1.38
CA SER A 164 16.24 -2.96 1.44
C SER A 164 14.80 -3.36 1.16
N THR A 165 14.59 -4.30 0.24
CA THR A 165 13.35 -5.07 0.22
C THR A 165 13.59 -6.35 1.00
N ILE A 166 13.10 -6.41 2.24
CA ILE A 166 13.19 -7.62 3.05
C ILE A 166 11.94 -8.44 2.80
N LYS A 167 12.12 -9.68 2.35
CA LYS A 167 11.02 -10.63 2.18
C LYS A 167 10.54 -11.11 3.53
N GLU A 168 9.26 -11.51 3.60
CA GLU A 168 8.64 -12.10 4.79
C GLU A 168 9.50 -13.16 5.51
N GLU A 169 10.23 -13.99 4.75
CA GLU A 169 11.10 -15.06 5.27
C GLU A 169 12.33 -14.54 6.04
N ASP A 170 12.80 -13.33 5.74
CA ASP A 170 13.99 -12.73 6.34
C ASP A 170 13.68 -11.93 7.61
N PHE A 171 12.40 -11.59 7.88
CA PHE A 171 12.00 -10.94 9.15
C PHE A 171 12.41 -11.74 10.38
N TRP A 172 12.46 -13.08 10.28
CA TRP A 172 12.79 -13.97 11.41
C TRP A 172 14.28 -14.11 11.66
N ARG A 173 15.14 -13.54 10.80
CA ARG A 173 16.58 -13.50 11.03
C ARG A 173 17.01 -12.32 11.91
N TYR A 174 16.12 -11.36 12.14
CA TYR A 174 16.37 -10.13 12.89
C TYR A 174 15.53 -9.99 14.17
N GLY A 175 14.82 -11.07 14.58
CA GLY A 175 14.01 -11.14 15.81
C GLY A 175 14.60 -12.03 16.89
#